data_AF-A0A954TC12-F1
#
_entry.id   AF-A0A954TC12-F1
#
_cell.length_a   1.000
_cell.length_b   1.000
_cell.length_c   1.000
_cell.angle_alpha   90.00
_cell.angle_beta   90.00
_cell.angle_gamma   90.00
#
_symmetry.space_group_name_H-M   'P 1'
#
loop_
_entity.id
_entity.type
_entity.pdbx_description
1 polymer ?
#
loop_
_entity_poly.entity_id
_entity_poly.type
_entity_poly.pdbx_seq_one_letter_code
_entity_poly.pdbx_strand_id
1 'polypeptide(L)'
;MALQLVTIPAHASLGKLKFVALLTVFFQVGNLLGAQPAQESSTDVNQLVHNSTAVVLRLLPEQISVPEQLVSCIARAANSDDTELVAVRIQEGIAWLREAAAGEAVVLTIDLPQSPNRLPLKVHFAKRDTAAMNSLSEQLKSHGFHGPGVGANFISYTQQQETNPAGNAIEPEVRAGIQDALATIENFPVQLLVTPPPHAIRTFRELMPELPASFGGGPSSVITEGFQWLAMGGNLESMEFKAIVQSTNHESAEAMAKRIPQLLQVAIDQLPERKYSVVKLMASTLTDLIIPEVKGDQIVITLKGKKELDASTTLFASLSEQWVEPIFQRVMMDRFKRLGLALHNYESAFKCFPPARRVGNEEGRGNLSWRVHVLPFLGKEGVQLYQQFHLDEPWDSEHNLTLLEKMPDVYSSHAIKLFAPGTVPAGHTRFLAPAGPGSILGGEEGVRIGRVVDGTSNTLFFVEVSPQLAVPWTSPADYQYDPADPAAGLGTRSDESFLAAMADGSVHHIPRDLPAAALVSLFQMNDGNSVTW
;
A
#
# COMPACT_ATOMS: atom_id res chain seq x y z
N MET A 1 -31.27 -0.34 16.75
CA MET A 1 -30.15 0.57 17.03
C MET A 1 -29.04 -0.03 17.90
N ALA A 2 -29.27 -0.99 18.80
CA ALA A 2 -28.18 -1.70 19.52
C ALA A 2 -27.63 -2.94 18.78
N LEU A 3 -28.25 -3.36 17.68
CA LEU A 3 -27.84 -4.51 16.86
C LEU A 3 -27.08 -4.15 15.56
N GLN A 4 -26.75 -2.87 15.34
CA GLN A 4 -25.95 -2.42 14.18
C GLN A 4 -24.44 -2.29 14.48
N LEU A 5 -24.02 -2.50 15.73
CA LEU A 5 -22.60 -2.45 16.15
C LEU A 5 -21.90 -3.82 16.09
N VAL A 6 -22.63 -4.91 15.84
CA VAL A 6 -22.09 -6.29 15.82
C VAL A 6 -22.25 -6.96 14.44
N THR A 7 -23.06 -6.39 13.54
CA THR A 7 -22.97 -6.68 12.11
C THR A 7 -21.83 -5.87 11.52
N ILE A 8 -20.61 -6.37 11.71
CA ILE A 8 -19.51 -6.07 10.81
C ILE A 8 -20.01 -6.40 9.39
N PRO A 9 -20.17 -5.42 8.47
CA PRO A 9 -20.54 -5.74 7.11
C PRO A 9 -19.51 -6.73 6.56
N ALA A 10 -19.91 -7.65 5.69
CA ALA A 10 -18.99 -8.58 5.02
C ALA A 10 -17.82 -7.87 4.28
N HIS A 11 -17.84 -6.52 4.20
CA HIS A 11 -16.77 -5.63 3.77
C HIS A 11 -15.86 -5.06 4.89
N ALA A 12 -15.96 -5.56 6.12
CA ALA A 12 -15.17 -5.10 7.25
C ALA A 12 -14.56 -6.27 8.03
N SER A 13 -13.90 -7.23 7.38
CA SER A 13 -13.15 -8.30 8.07
C SER A 13 -11.93 -7.73 8.82
N LEU A 14 -12.17 -7.11 9.98
CA LEU A 14 -11.23 -6.35 10.80
C LEU A 14 -10.37 -7.24 11.73
N GLY A 15 -10.34 -8.55 11.53
CA GLY A 15 -9.61 -9.50 12.38
C GLY A 15 -8.70 -10.49 11.65
N LYS A 16 -8.64 -10.45 10.32
CA LYS A 16 -7.75 -11.32 9.52
C LYS A 16 -6.83 -10.55 8.57
N LEU A 17 -6.90 -9.23 8.58
CA LEU A 17 -6.06 -8.36 7.75
C LEU A 17 -5.00 -7.66 8.62
N LYS A 18 -3.70 -7.97 8.44
CA LYS A 18 -2.53 -7.03 8.51
C LYS A 18 -1.16 -7.72 8.56
N PHE A 19 -1.10 -9.05 8.67
CA PHE A 19 0.11 -9.78 9.06
C PHE A 19 1.18 -9.88 7.96
N VAL A 20 0.78 -10.09 6.70
CA VAL A 20 1.71 -10.04 5.55
C VAL A 20 1.77 -8.63 4.95
N ALA A 21 0.75 -7.80 5.12
CA ALA A 21 0.83 -6.37 4.82
C ALA A 21 2.00 -5.70 5.57
N LEU A 22 2.39 -6.19 6.75
CA LEU A 22 3.57 -5.70 7.48
C LEU A 22 4.91 -6.14 6.84
N LEU A 23 4.96 -7.36 6.29
CA LEU A 23 6.08 -7.86 5.48
C LEU A 23 6.14 -7.18 4.10
N THR A 24 5.00 -6.76 3.55
CA THR A 24 4.91 -5.92 2.35
C THR A 24 5.30 -4.46 2.66
N VAL A 25 4.92 -3.94 3.82
CA VAL A 25 5.43 -2.67 4.35
C VAL A 25 6.96 -2.77 4.54
N PHE A 26 7.51 -3.95 4.81
CA PHE A 26 8.96 -4.17 4.83
C PHE A 26 9.63 -4.14 3.47
N PHE A 27 8.96 -4.63 2.42
CA PHE A 27 9.42 -4.36 1.05
C PHE A 27 9.21 -2.88 0.64
N GLN A 28 8.27 -2.16 1.28
CA GLN A 28 8.15 -0.69 1.14
C GLN A 28 9.24 0.10 1.88
N VAL A 29 9.74 -0.42 3.00
CA VAL A 29 10.82 0.23 3.76
C VAL A 29 12.17 -0.04 3.11
N GLY A 30 12.30 -1.04 2.22
CA GLY A 30 13.50 -1.17 1.41
C GLY A 30 13.73 0.06 0.55
N ASN A 31 12.85 0.36 -0.40
CA ASN A 31 13.15 1.41 -1.36
C ASN A 31 13.15 2.79 -0.68
N LEU A 32 14.32 3.45 -0.71
CA LEU A 32 14.55 4.88 -0.92
C LEU A 32 15.34 5.58 0.21
N LEU A 33 16.56 6.04 -0.14
CA LEU A 33 17.15 7.39 0.11
C LEU A 33 18.54 7.48 0.76
N GLY A 34 19.53 7.85 -0.05
CA GLY A 34 20.92 8.04 0.40
C GLY A 34 21.13 9.13 1.46
N ALA A 35 22.13 8.88 2.33
CA ALA A 35 23.26 9.74 2.68
C ALA A 35 23.72 9.60 4.16
N GLN A 36 24.89 8.96 4.31
CA GLN A 36 26.03 9.09 5.23
C GLN A 36 25.88 8.76 6.74
N PRO A 37 26.95 8.18 7.36
CA PRO A 37 26.82 7.35 8.54
C PRO A 37 27.01 8.12 9.86
N ALA A 38 26.31 7.68 10.90
CA ALA A 38 26.64 8.00 12.28
C ALA A 38 26.44 6.77 13.18
N GLN A 39 27.40 6.54 14.07
CA GLN A 39 27.59 5.35 14.91
C GLN A 39 26.75 5.33 16.20
N GLU A 40 26.47 4.10 16.64
CA GLU A 40 26.16 3.58 17.99
C GLU A 40 24.78 3.88 18.64
N SER A 41 23.92 2.85 18.74
CA SER A 41 23.48 2.25 20.01
C SER A 41 22.33 1.25 19.79
N SER A 42 22.40 0.09 20.45
CA SER A 42 21.46 -1.02 20.29
C SER A 42 20.07 -0.70 20.86
N THR A 43 19.05 -0.81 20.01
CA THR A 43 17.67 -0.48 20.37
C THR A 43 17.04 -1.57 21.25
N ASP A 44 16.84 -1.30 22.55
CA ASP A 44 16.11 -2.18 23.47
C ASP A 44 14.61 -2.18 23.15
N VAL A 45 14.12 -3.28 22.56
CA VAL A 45 12.74 -3.45 22.09
C VAL A 45 11.72 -3.26 23.23
N ASN A 46 12.08 -3.53 24.48
CA ASN A 46 11.17 -3.41 25.63
C ASN A 46 10.72 -1.96 25.89
N GLN A 47 11.55 -0.99 25.52
CA GLN A 47 11.21 0.43 25.68
C GLN A 47 10.27 0.93 24.57
N LEU A 48 10.05 0.12 23.53
CA LEU A 48 9.26 0.47 22.34
C LEU A 48 7.85 -0.13 22.34
N VAL A 49 7.60 -1.13 23.19
CA VAL A 49 6.37 -1.90 23.21
C VAL A 49 5.44 -1.42 24.33
N HIS A 50 4.19 -1.17 23.98
CA HIS A 50 3.16 -0.67 24.89
C HIS A 50 2.04 -1.69 25.13
N ASN A 51 1.15 -1.37 26.07
CA ASN A 51 -0.02 -2.19 26.35
C ASN A 51 -1.08 -2.19 25.22
N SER A 52 -0.96 -1.30 24.24
CA SER A 52 -1.76 -1.34 23.01
C SER A 52 -1.07 -2.08 21.88
N THR A 53 0.24 -2.36 22.00
CA THR A 53 1.01 -2.94 20.90
C THR A 53 0.55 -4.35 20.66
N ALA A 54 0.13 -4.59 19.42
CA ALA A 54 -0.37 -5.87 18.95
C ALA A 54 0.68 -6.59 18.11
N VAL A 55 1.53 -5.83 17.42
CA VAL A 55 2.53 -6.38 16.50
C VAL A 55 3.86 -5.66 16.68
N VAL A 56 4.94 -6.44 16.73
CA VAL A 56 6.33 -5.97 16.70
C VAL A 56 7.03 -6.70 15.57
N LEU A 57 7.72 -5.97 14.71
CA LEU A 57 8.47 -6.54 13.61
C LEU A 57 9.88 -5.96 13.64
N ARG A 58 10.87 -6.81 13.92
CA ARG A 58 12.27 -6.46 14.05
C ARG A 58 13.06 -6.99 12.86
N LEU A 59 13.91 -6.13 12.31
CA LEU A 59 14.85 -6.46 11.24
C LEU A 59 16.28 -6.36 11.69
N LEU A 60 17.09 -7.23 11.12
CA LEU A 60 18.54 -7.15 11.12
C LEU A 60 19.00 -6.92 9.66
N PRO A 61 19.01 -5.67 9.16
CA PRO A 61 19.21 -5.37 7.73
C PRO A 61 20.49 -5.95 7.13
N GLU A 62 21.56 -6.02 7.92
CA GLU A 62 22.84 -6.60 7.50
C GLU A 62 22.76 -8.11 7.20
N GLN A 63 21.78 -8.80 7.80
CA GLN A 63 21.60 -10.24 7.64
C GLN A 63 20.48 -10.58 6.63
N ILE A 64 19.84 -9.58 6.02
CA ILE A 64 18.78 -9.78 5.03
C ILE A 64 19.42 -9.88 3.64
N SER A 65 19.15 -10.99 2.98
CA SER A 65 19.44 -11.23 1.57
C SER A 65 18.22 -11.84 0.90
N VAL A 66 17.90 -11.38 -0.31
CA VAL A 66 16.72 -11.84 -1.07
C VAL A 66 17.19 -12.70 -2.24
N PRO A 67 16.83 -14.00 -2.28
CA PRO A 67 17.23 -14.88 -3.37
C PRO A 67 16.47 -14.55 -4.66
N GLU A 68 17.07 -14.85 -5.82
CA GLU A 68 16.51 -14.61 -7.16
C GLU A 68 15.11 -15.21 -7.34
N GLN A 69 14.87 -16.37 -6.73
CA GLN A 69 13.55 -17.03 -6.74
C GLN A 69 12.47 -16.13 -6.12
N LEU A 70 12.76 -15.47 -4.99
CA LEU A 70 11.81 -14.56 -4.36
C LEU A 70 11.64 -13.27 -5.18
N VAL A 71 12.70 -12.78 -5.82
CA VAL A 71 12.62 -11.66 -6.77
C VAL A 71 11.64 -11.96 -7.90
N SER A 72 11.73 -13.15 -8.51
CA SER A 72 10.82 -13.55 -9.59
C SER A 72 9.36 -13.65 -9.13
N CYS A 73 9.12 -14.03 -7.87
CA CYS A 73 7.79 -14.07 -7.28
C CYS A 73 7.23 -12.67 -7.05
N ILE A 74 8.06 -11.77 -6.54
CA ILE A 74 7.71 -10.37 -6.32
C ILE A 74 7.40 -9.71 -7.66
N ALA A 75 8.19 -9.97 -8.70
CA ALA A 75 7.95 -9.46 -10.05
C ALA A 75 6.61 -9.95 -10.63
N ARG A 76 6.29 -11.24 -10.45
CA ARG A 76 4.99 -11.79 -10.85
C ARG A 76 3.84 -11.14 -10.09
N ALA A 77 3.95 -11.03 -8.76
CA ALA A 77 2.95 -10.36 -7.92
C ALA A 77 2.79 -8.87 -8.25
N ALA A 78 3.83 -8.24 -8.81
CA ALA A 78 3.81 -6.87 -9.30
C ALA A 78 3.06 -6.69 -10.63
N ASN A 79 2.72 -7.79 -11.33
CA ASN A 79 2.46 -7.79 -12.77
C ASN A 79 3.57 -7.07 -13.57
N SER A 80 4.83 -7.28 -13.19
CA SER A 80 6.00 -6.74 -13.89
C SER A 80 6.70 -7.84 -14.67
N ASP A 81 6.82 -7.65 -15.98
CA ASP A 81 7.62 -8.53 -16.86
C ASP A 81 9.13 -8.28 -16.71
N ASP A 82 9.53 -7.15 -16.13
CA ASP A 82 10.92 -6.75 -15.93
C ASP A 82 11.42 -7.21 -14.55
N THR A 83 11.88 -8.46 -14.48
CA THR A 83 12.39 -9.06 -13.24
C THR A 83 13.74 -8.45 -12.83
N GLU A 84 14.55 -7.98 -13.79
CA GLU A 84 15.83 -7.34 -13.51
C GLU A 84 15.63 -5.99 -12.81
N LEU A 85 14.71 -5.17 -13.30
CA LEU A 85 14.37 -3.90 -12.65
C LEU A 85 13.81 -4.11 -11.23
N VAL A 86 12.99 -5.14 -11.04
CA VAL A 86 12.49 -5.53 -9.70
C VAL A 86 13.66 -5.95 -8.81
N ALA A 87 14.62 -6.73 -9.32
CA ALA A 87 15.82 -7.14 -8.60
C ALA A 87 16.65 -5.92 -8.15
N VAL A 88 16.95 -5.01 -9.07
CA VAL A 88 17.74 -3.79 -8.82
C VAL A 88 17.07 -2.98 -7.72
N ARG A 89 15.76 -2.76 -7.81
CA ARG A 89 15.02 -1.99 -6.81
C ARG A 89 15.00 -2.66 -5.44
N ILE A 90 14.83 -3.99 -5.38
CA ILE A 90 14.95 -4.73 -4.10
C ILE A 90 16.34 -4.50 -3.48
N GLN A 91 17.40 -4.57 -4.28
CA GLN A 91 18.77 -4.41 -3.80
C GLN A 91 19.06 -2.97 -3.34
N GLU A 92 18.67 -1.97 -4.13
CA GLU A 92 18.70 -0.56 -3.73
C GLU A 92 17.97 -0.37 -2.40
N GLY A 93 16.86 -1.08 -2.22
CA GLY A 93 16.09 -0.97 -1.02
C GLY A 93 16.74 -1.57 0.22
N ILE A 94 17.32 -2.77 0.09
CA ILE A 94 18.08 -3.39 1.18
C ILE A 94 19.30 -2.54 1.56
N ALA A 95 20.01 -2.00 0.56
CA ALA A 95 21.17 -1.14 0.78
C ALA A 95 20.78 0.14 1.55
N TRP A 96 19.67 0.76 1.18
CA TRP A 96 19.14 1.90 1.93
C TRP A 96 18.81 1.53 3.38
N LEU A 97 18.09 0.42 3.59
CA LEU A 97 17.69 0.02 4.93
C LEU A 97 18.90 -0.18 5.84
N ARG A 98 19.98 -0.77 5.33
CA ARG A 98 21.25 -0.91 6.06
C ARG A 98 21.84 0.45 6.46
N GLU A 99 21.82 1.43 5.56
CA GLU A 99 22.27 2.80 5.82
C GLU A 99 21.37 3.52 6.84
N ALA A 100 20.04 3.48 6.65
CA ALA A 100 19.05 4.05 7.54
C ALA A 100 19.01 3.39 8.92
N ALA A 101 19.47 2.14 9.02
CA ALA A 101 19.66 1.43 10.28
C ALA A 101 21.02 1.72 10.92
N ALA A 102 22.02 2.20 10.17
CA ALA A 102 23.41 2.35 10.62
C ALA A 102 23.96 1.05 11.27
N GLY A 103 23.65 -0.10 10.68
CA GLY A 103 24.07 -1.40 11.17
C GLY A 103 23.28 -1.93 12.39
N GLU A 104 22.28 -1.18 12.88
CA GLU A 104 21.44 -1.59 14.01
C GLU A 104 20.13 -2.27 13.54
N ALA A 105 19.34 -2.75 14.51
CA ALA A 105 18.03 -3.28 14.22
C ALA A 105 17.00 -2.17 13.96
N VAL A 106 16.14 -2.37 12.95
CA VAL A 106 14.95 -1.53 12.72
C VAL A 106 13.74 -2.24 13.30
N VAL A 107 12.96 -1.53 14.12
CA VAL A 107 11.80 -2.13 14.82
C VAL A 107 10.54 -1.39 14.42
N LEU A 108 9.54 -2.11 13.94
CA LEU A 108 8.21 -1.57 13.65
C LEU A 108 7.22 -2.06 14.68
N THR A 109 6.43 -1.13 15.22
CA THR A 109 5.37 -1.45 16.18
C THR A 109 4.03 -0.99 15.63
N ILE A 110 3.03 -1.86 15.71
CA ILE A 110 1.64 -1.52 15.47
C ILE A 110 0.84 -1.67 16.75
N ASP A 111 0.16 -0.58 17.10
CA ASP A 111 -0.83 -0.57 18.17
C ASP A 111 -2.23 -0.96 17.66
N LEU A 112 -3.05 -1.54 18.54
CA LEU A 112 -4.47 -1.74 18.26
C LEU A 112 -5.10 -0.40 17.89
N PRO A 113 -5.79 -0.30 16.74
CA PRO A 113 -6.40 0.95 16.30
C PRO A 113 -7.53 1.33 17.26
N GLN A 114 -7.44 2.52 17.85
CA GLN A 114 -8.52 3.07 18.69
C GLN A 114 -9.69 3.63 17.86
N SER A 115 -9.48 3.83 16.55
CA SER A 115 -10.53 4.18 15.61
C SER A 115 -10.27 3.55 14.24
N PRO A 116 -11.31 3.32 13.40
CA PRO A 116 -11.16 2.67 12.10
C PRO A 116 -10.16 3.36 11.16
N ASN A 117 -9.98 4.66 11.33
CA ASN A 117 -9.11 5.51 10.50
C ASN A 117 -7.79 5.88 11.21
N ARG A 118 -7.44 5.23 12.33
CA ARG A 118 -6.19 5.50 13.05
C ARG A 118 -5.45 4.19 13.29
N LEU A 119 -4.54 3.86 12.38
CA LEU A 119 -3.55 2.80 12.57
C LEU A 119 -2.23 3.45 13.04
N PRO A 120 -1.85 3.34 14.32
CA PRO A 120 -0.59 3.90 14.79
C PRO A 120 0.52 2.92 14.39
N LEU A 121 1.24 3.26 13.32
CA LEU A 121 2.46 2.56 12.92
C LEU A 121 3.64 3.41 13.38
N LYS A 122 4.57 2.84 14.14
CA LYS A 122 5.83 3.53 14.47
C LYS A 122 6.99 2.72 13.90
N VAL A 123 7.90 3.40 13.23
CA VAL A 123 9.18 2.86 12.76
C VAL A 123 10.27 3.41 13.66
N HIS A 124 10.89 2.52 14.44
CA HIS A 124 11.93 2.85 15.39
C HIS A 124 13.30 2.54 14.80
N PHE A 125 14.18 3.52 14.90
CA PHE A 125 15.57 3.44 14.50
C PHE A 125 16.46 3.56 15.74
N ALA A 126 17.73 3.18 15.63
CA ALA A 126 18.72 3.53 16.63
C ALA A 126 18.72 5.04 16.85
N LYS A 127 19.01 5.48 18.08
CA LYS A 127 18.96 6.90 18.44
C LYS A 127 19.90 7.71 17.54
N ARG A 128 19.35 8.70 16.85
CA ARG A 128 20.07 9.61 15.95
C ARG A 128 19.79 11.05 16.36
N ASP A 129 20.57 12.00 15.81
CA ASP A 129 20.28 13.41 16.01
C ASP A 129 18.96 13.83 15.33
N THR A 130 18.42 14.97 15.73
CA THR A 130 17.14 15.48 15.23
C THR A 130 17.19 15.81 13.73
N ALA A 131 18.36 16.19 13.20
CA ALA A 131 18.49 16.53 11.79
C ALA A 131 18.37 15.27 10.91
N ALA A 132 19.03 14.17 11.30
CA ALA A 132 18.94 12.87 10.66
C ALA A 132 17.52 12.29 10.74
N MET A 133 16.86 12.40 11.90
CA MET A 133 15.47 11.94 12.07
C MET A 133 14.48 12.75 11.22
N ASN A 134 14.68 14.06 11.09
CA ASN A 134 13.89 14.90 10.20
C ASN A 134 14.15 14.60 8.73
N SER A 135 15.42 14.36 8.36
CA SER A 135 15.79 13.92 7.00
C SER A 135 15.07 12.61 6.65
N LEU A 136 15.16 11.59 7.49
CA LEU A 136 14.45 10.32 7.34
C LEU A 136 12.92 10.51 7.23
N SER A 137 12.35 11.45 8.00
CA SER A 137 10.92 11.78 7.93
C SER A 137 10.52 12.41 6.60
N GLU A 138 11.27 13.40 6.10
CA GLU A 138 11.03 14.00 4.78
C GLU A 138 11.20 12.99 3.65
N GLN A 139 12.22 12.15 3.79
CA GLN A 139 12.49 11.04 2.93
C GLN A 139 11.29 10.08 2.81
N LEU A 140 10.70 9.67 3.94
CA LEU A 140 9.47 8.84 3.96
C LEU A 140 8.25 9.58 3.38
N LYS A 141 8.09 10.89 3.63
CA LYS A 141 6.99 11.69 3.08
C LYS A 141 6.99 11.71 1.56
N SER A 142 8.17 11.86 0.95
CA SER A 142 8.33 11.85 -0.51
C SER A 142 7.93 10.52 -1.17
N HIS A 143 7.72 9.46 -0.37
CA HIS A 143 7.35 8.12 -0.81
C HIS A 143 5.96 7.66 -0.36
N GLY A 144 5.09 8.62 -0.04
CA GLY A 144 3.68 8.35 0.23
C GLY A 144 3.34 8.22 1.72
N PHE A 145 4.32 8.25 2.63
CA PHE A 145 4.07 8.26 4.07
C PHE A 145 3.77 9.69 4.56
N HIS A 146 2.52 10.12 4.41
CA HIS A 146 2.04 11.43 4.85
C HIS A 146 1.76 11.46 6.37
N GLY A 147 2.04 12.60 7.02
CA GLY A 147 1.65 12.84 8.42
C GLY A 147 2.59 12.37 9.54
N PRO A 148 3.92 12.26 9.38
CA PRO A 148 4.71 11.72 10.47
C PRO A 148 4.91 12.67 11.65
N GLY A 149 4.71 12.13 12.85
CA GLY A 149 5.28 12.67 14.08
C GLY A 149 6.70 12.13 14.25
N VAL A 150 7.68 13.03 14.36
CA VAL A 150 9.09 12.65 14.57
C VAL A 150 9.39 12.66 16.07
N GLY A 151 9.70 11.48 16.62
CA GLY A 151 10.24 11.31 17.97
C GLY A 151 11.77 11.21 17.97
N ALA A 152 12.36 11.09 19.15
CA ALA A 152 13.82 11.03 19.31
C ALA A 152 14.48 9.79 18.67
N ASN A 153 13.73 8.71 18.52
CA ASN A 153 14.19 7.43 17.95
C ASN A 153 13.11 6.74 17.10
N PHE A 154 12.02 7.43 16.76
CA PHE A 154 10.94 6.85 15.97
C PHE A 154 10.30 7.85 15.03
N ILE A 155 9.73 7.33 13.96
CA ILE A 155 8.85 8.03 13.03
C ILE A 155 7.47 7.38 13.16
N SER A 156 6.50 8.13 13.67
CA SER A 156 5.10 7.69 13.74
C SER A 156 4.43 7.98 12.41
N TYR A 157 3.63 7.06 11.91
CA TYR A 157 2.74 7.26 10.77
C TYR A 157 1.30 7.10 11.25
N THR A 158 0.49 8.13 11.00
CA THR A 158 -0.96 8.07 11.22
C THR A 158 -1.68 8.72 10.04
N GLN A 159 -2.90 8.26 9.72
CA GLN A 159 -3.68 8.74 8.56
C GLN A 159 -4.14 10.20 8.67
N GLN A 160 -3.97 10.87 9.82
CA GLN A 160 -4.30 12.28 10.00
C GLN A 160 -3.09 12.99 10.59
N GLN A 161 -2.86 14.25 10.18
CA GLN A 161 -1.81 15.08 10.72
C GLN A 161 -2.03 15.24 12.24
N GLU A 162 -1.17 14.61 13.05
CA GLU A 162 -1.26 14.75 14.50
C GLU A 162 -0.85 16.17 14.89
N THR A 163 -1.77 16.94 15.46
CA THR A 163 -1.49 18.25 16.05
C THR A 163 -0.61 18.14 17.30
N ASN A 164 -0.35 16.93 17.78
CA ASN A 164 0.55 16.66 18.90
C ASN A 164 1.20 15.26 18.71
N PRO A 165 2.40 15.16 18.10
CA PRO A 165 3.12 13.89 17.93
C PRO A 165 3.58 13.26 19.26
N ALA A 166 3.52 14.03 20.36
CA ALA A 166 3.75 13.56 21.73
C ALA A 166 2.44 13.21 22.47
N GLY A 167 1.28 13.34 21.79
CA GLY A 167 -0.05 13.16 22.37
C GLY A 167 -0.35 11.71 22.69
N ASN A 168 -0.17 11.37 23.96
CA ASN A 168 -0.21 10.05 24.58
C ASN A 168 1.10 9.26 24.38
N ALA A 169 2.17 9.77 24.98
CA ALA A 169 3.11 8.88 25.68
C ALA A 169 2.29 8.00 26.64
N ILE A 170 1.78 6.88 26.14
CA ILE A 170 1.37 5.76 26.99
C ILE A 170 2.66 5.34 27.65
N GLU A 171 2.76 5.53 28.97
CA GLU A 171 3.94 5.11 29.72
C GLU A 171 4.29 3.66 29.35
N PRO A 172 5.57 3.35 29.10
CA PRO A 172 5.99 2.01 28.72
C PRO A 172 5.63 1.04 29.84
N GLU A 173 4.61 0.22 29.61
CA GLU A 173 4.24 -0.87 30.49
C GLU A 173 4.83 -2.14 29.91
N VAL A 174 5.94 -2.59 30.52
CA VAL A 174 6.68 -3.77 30.10
C VAL A 174 5.77 -5.00 30.19
N ARG A 175 5.51 -5.63 29.05
CA ARG A 175 4.81 -6.92 29.02
C ARG A 175 5.77 -8.07 29.27
N ALA A 176 5.52 -8.80 30.35
CA ALA A 176 6.20 -10.06 30.62
C ALA A 176 6.02 -11.03 29.42
N GLY A 177 7.10 -11.72 29.03
CA GLY A 177 7.09 -12.73 27.97
C GLY A 177 7.43 -12.25 26.55
N ILE A 178 7.49 -10.93 26.29
CA ILE A 178 7.89 -10.42 24.96
C ILE A 178 9.38 -10.70 24.68
N GLN A 179 10.23 -10.51 25.69
CA GLN A 179 11.65 -10.83 25.57
C GLN A 179 11.88 -12.32 25.33
N ASP A 180 11.18 -13.17 26.07
CA ASP A 180 11.26 -14.62 25.89
C ASP A 180 10.79 -15.02 24.48
N ALA A 181 9.68 -14.42 24.02
CA ALA A 181 9.17 -14.66 22.67
C ALA A 181 10.17 -14.24 21.58
N LEU A 182 10.78 -13.06 21.69
CA LEU A 182 11.80 -12.60 20.73
C LEU A 182 13.09 -13.42 20.82
N ALA A 183 13.51 -13.85 22.01
CA ALA A 183 14.67 -14.71 22.20
C ALA A 183 14.50 -16.06 21.46
N THR A 184 13.27 -16.59 21.37
CA THR A 184 13.02 -17.85 20.65
C THR A 184 13.29 -17.80 19.14
N ILE A 185 13.36 -16.58 18.58
CA ILE A 185 13.55 -16.29 17.15
C ILE A 185 14.74 -15.34 16.88
N GLU A 186 15.60 -15.11 17.88
CA GLU A 186 16.67 -14.11 17.81
C GLU A 186 17.69 -14.35 16.67
N ASN A 187 17.84 -15.61 16.27
CA ASN A 187 18.77 -16.05 15.23
C ASN A 187 18.27 -15.76 13.81
N PHE A 188 17.04 -15.27 13.65
CA PHE A 188 16.48 -14.97 12.35
C PHE A 188 16.63 -13.49 11.99
N PRO A 189 17.02 -13.15 10.73
CA PRO A 189 17.13 -11.76 10.27
C PRO A 189 15.81 -10.98 10.29
N VAL A 190 14.70 -11.69 10.08
CA VAL A 190 13.35 -11.12 10.09
C VAL A 190 12.57 -11.76 11.24
N GLN A 191 12.12 -10.93 12.19
CA GLN A 191 11.49 -11.37 13.43
C GLN A 191 10.14 -10.68 13.60
N LEU A 192 9.05 -11.43 13.61
CA LEU A 192 7.69 -10.93 13.78
C LEU A 192 7.09 -11.50 15.06
N LEU A 193 6.65 -10.63 15.95
CA LEU A 193 5.92 -10.96 17.16
C LEU A 193 4.50 -10.38 17.07
N VAL A 194 3.51 -11.22 17.36
CA VAL A 194 2.12 -10.80 17.58
C VAL A 194 1.71 -11.13 18.99
N THR A 195 1.31 -10.10 19.72
CA THR A 195 0.92 -10.17 21.13
C THR A 195 -0.42 -9.45 21.30
N PRO A 196 -1.55 -10.17 21.17
CA PRO A 196 -2.86 -9.56 21.38
C PRO A 196 -2.94 -8.94 22.78
N PRO A 197 -3.40 -7.69 22.91
CA PRO A 197 -3.55 -7.08 24.22
C PRO A 197 -4.48 -7.86 25.17
N PRO A 198 -4.17 -7.98 26.48
CA PRO A 198 -4.98 -8.75 27.41
C PRO A 198 -6.45 -8.35 27.44
N HIS A 199 -6.73 -7.05 27.32
CA HIS A 199 -8.10 -6.54 27.25
C HIS A 199 -8.83 -7.00 25.98
N ALA A 200 -8.13 -7.14 24.85
CA ALA A 200 -8.71 -7.61 23.60
C ALA A 200 -9.06 -9.10 23.67
N ILE A 201 -8.17 -9.93 24.25
CA ILE A 201 -8.44 -11.35 24.50
C ILE A 201 -9.67 -11.52 25.40
N ARG A 202 -9.73 -10.76 26.50
CA ARG A 202 -10.86 -10.78 27.43
C ARG A 202 -12.16 -10.36 26.75
N THR A 203 -12.13 -9.24 26.02
CA THR A 203 -13.30 -8.72 25.30
C THR A 203 -13.80 -9.75 24.28
N PHE A 204 -12.90 -10.38 23.54
CA PHE A 204 -13.26 -11.42 22.58
C PHE A 204 -13.93 -12.62 23.27
N ARG A 205 -13.38 -13.09 24.39
CA ARG A 205 -13.96 -14.20 25.17
C ARG A 205 -15.36 -13.86 25.72
N GLU A 206 -15.55 -12.63 26.21
CA GLU A 206 -16.82 -12.18 26.78
C GLU A 206 -17.90 -11.93 25.72
N LEU A 207 -17.54 -11.30 24.58
CA LEU A 207 -18.48 -10.99 23.50
C LEU A 207 -18.78 -12.20 22.61
N MET A 208 -17.83 -13.13 22.49
CA MET A 208 -17.96 -14.33 21.66
C MET A 208 -17.56 -15.58 22.46
N PRO A 209 -18.39 -16.06 23.40
CA PRO A 209 -18.10 -17.27 24.17
C PRO A 209 -17.98 -18.53 23.29
N GLU A 210 -18.78 -18.57 22.23
CA GLU A 210 -18.69 -19.58 21.17
C GLU A 210 -18.24 -18.94 19.86
N LEU A 211 -17.30 -19.61 19.20
CA LEU A 211 -16.84 -19.23 17.88
C LEU A 211 -17.93 -19.56 16.86
N PRO A 212 -18.21 -18.65 15.90
CA PRO A 212 -19.05 -18.97 14.77
C PRO A 212 -18.50 -20.17 13.98
N ALA A 213 -19.38 -20.88 13.27
CA ALA A 213 -18.98 -21.97 12.38
C ALA A 213 -17.93 -21.53 11.34
N SER A 214 -18.00 -20.26 10.89
CA SER A 214 -17.03 -19.63 10.00
C SER A 214 -15.64 -19.38 10.62
N PHE A 215 -15.45 -19.69 11.90
CA PHE A 215 -14.17 -19.68 12.61
C PHE A 215 -13.84 -21.05 13.21
N GLY A 216 -14.47 -22.12 12.70
CA GLY A 216 -14.25 -23.50 13.14
C GLY A 216 -15.13 -23.96 14.30
N GLY A 217 -15.97 -23.08 14.88
CA GLY A 217 -16.93 -23.45 15.92
C GLY A 217 -16.33 -23.75 17.31
N GLY A 218 -17.23 -23.99 18.27
CA GLY A 218 -16.89 -24.39 19.64
C GLY A 218 -16.42 -23.24 20.54
N PRO A 219 -15.91 -23.54 21.75
CA PRO A 219 -15.58 -22.52 22.74
C PRO A 219 -14.45 -21.60 22.28
N SER A 220 -14.59 -20.29 22.48
CA SER A 220 -13.52 -19.32 22.22
C SER A 220 -12.36 -19.43 23.20
N SER A 221 -12.53 -20.14 24.31
CA SER A 221 -11.45 -20.49 25.24
C SER A 221 -10.32 -21.22 24.53
N VAL A 222 -10.62 -22.08 23.54
CA VAL A 222 -9.57 -22.83 22.81
C VAL A 222 -8.60 -21.89 22.08
N ILE A 223 -9.10 -20.80 21.50
CA ILE A 223 -8.26 -19.78 20.85
C ILE A 223 -7.64 -18.86 21.91
N THR A 224 -8.43 -18.36 22.86
CA THR A 224 -7.94 -17.37 23.83
C THR A 224 -6.97 -17.94 24.88
N GLU A 225 -6.98 -19.24 25.14
CA GLU A 225 -6.03 -19.94 26.02
C GLU A 225 -4.90 -20.59 25.24
N GLY A 226 -5.15 -20.98 23.98
CA GLY A 226 -4.17 -21.53 23.06
C GLY A 226 -3.32 -20.49 22.30
N PHE A 227 -3.62 -19.20 22.43
CA PHE A 227 -2.91 -18.11 21.75
C PHE A 227 -2.67 -16.93 22.70
N GLN A 228 -1.52 -16.94 23.36
CA GLN A 228 -1.03 -15.80 24.15
C GLN A 228 -0.18 -14.86 23.30
N TRP A 229 0.70 -15.42 22.47
CA TRP A 229 1.48 -14.70 21.48
C TRP A 229 1.95 -15.65 20.37
N LEU A 230 2.37 -15.06 19.25
CA LEU A 230 3.01 -15.75 18.13
C LEU A 230 4.33 -15.06 17.80
N ALA A 231 5.43 -15.80 17.85
CA ALA A 231 6.74 -15.38 17.40
C ALA A 231 7.08 -16.11 16.10
N MET A 232 7.48 -15.37 15.07
CA MET A 232 7.91 -15.92 13.80
C MET A 232 9.26 -15.37 13.41
N GLY A 233 10.19 -16.27 13.11
CA GLY A 233 11.51 -15.95 12.57
C GLY A 233 11.65 -16.50 11.15
N GLY A 234 12.23 -15.71 10.26
CA GLY A 234 12.51 -16.13 8.89
C GLY A 234 13.89 -15.71 8.42
N ASN A 235 14.55 -16.59 7.67
CA ASN A 235 15.70 -16.27 6.86
C ASN A 235 15.32 -16.42 5.38
N LEU A 236 15.32 -15.29 4.66
CA LEU A 236 14.91 -15.23 3.27
C LEU A 236 15.89 -15.91 2.31
N GLU A 237 17.19 -15.96 2.66
CA GLU A 237 18.22 -16.59 1.83
C GLU A 237 18.15 -18.12 1.90
N SER A 238 18.02 -18.66 3.11
CA SER A 238 17.88 -20.11 3.31
C SER A 238 16.43 -20.59 3.11
N MET A 239 15.47 -19.67 3.02
CA MET A 239 14.02 -19.95 3.00
C MET A 239 13.60 -20.81 4.21
N GLU A 240 14.22 -20.57 5.36
CA GLU A 240 13.90 -21.23 6.63
C GLU A 240 12.98 -20.34 7.45
N PHE A 241 11.82 -20.88 7.83
CA PHE A 241 10.83 -20.17 8.64
C PHE A 241 10.48 -21.00 9.87
N LYS A 242 10.36 -20.32 11.00
CA LYS A 242 9.96 -20.89 12.28
C LYS A 242 8.85 -20.03 12.86
N ALA A 243 7.75 -20.65 13.26
CA ALA A 243 6.68 -20.01 14.00
C ALA A 243 6.47 -20.73 15.32
N ILE A 244 6.30 -19.97 16.40
CA ILE A 244 6.06 -20.45 17.75
C ILE A 244 4.81 -19.76 18.27
N VAL A 245 3.81 -20.55 18.63
CA VAL A 245 2.61 -20.07 19.32
C VAL A 245 2.72 -20.46 20.79
N GLN A 246 2.62 -19.49 21.68
CA GLN A 246 2.54 -19.73 23.11
C GLN A 246 1.10 -19.95 23.55
N SER A 247 0.88 -21.01 24.31
CA SER A 247 -0.39 -21.31 24.97
C SER A 247 -0.25 -21.14 26.49
N THR A 248 -1.38 -21.18 27.19
CA THR A 248 -1.42 -21.04 28.66
C THR A 248 -0.86 -22.26 29.39
N ASN A 249 -1.00 -23.44 28.79
CA ASN A 249 -0.50 -24.71 29.30
C ASN A 249 -0.41 -25.74 28.15
N HIS A 250 0.12 -26.92 28.47
CA HIS A 250 0.28 -28.01 27.52
C HIS A 250 -1.04 -28.48 26.89
N GLU A 251 -2.11 -28.64 27.67
CA GLU A 251 -3.42 -29.08 27.18
C GLU A 251 -4.01 -28.08 26.17
N SER A 252 -3.84 -26.78 26.42
CA SER A 252 -4.26 -25.71 25.51
C SER A 252 -3.45 -25.72 24.22
N ALA A 253 -2.14 -25.99 24.31
CA ALA A 253 -1.27 -26.12 23.14
C ALA A 253 -1.68 -27.32 22.27
N GLU A 254 -1.98 -28.47 22.87
CA GLU A 254 -2.50 -29.63 22.13
C GLU A 254 -3.85 -29.37 21.47
N ALA A 255 -4.77 -28.73 22.19
CA ALA A 255 -6.10 -28.39 21.67
C ALA A 255 -6.01 -27.41 20.49
N MET A 256 -5.12 -26.42 20.58
CA MET A 256 -4.90 -25.43 19.53
C MET A 256 -4.15 -26.03 18.33
N ALA A 257 -3.13 -26.86 18.55
CA ALA A 257 -2.39 -27.53 17.47
C ALA A 257 -3.30 -28.37 16.58
N LYS A 258 -4.28 -29.08 17.16
CA LYS A 258 -5.30 -29.86 16.43
C LYS A 258 -6.21 -28.97 15.56
N ARG A 259 -6.38 -27.69 15.91
CA ARG A 259 -7.24 -26.74 15.19
C ARG A 259 -6.53 -25.96 14.10
N ILE A 260 -5.20 -25.83 14.15
CA ILE A 260 -4.42 -25.03 13.17
C ILE A 260 -4.76 -25.40 11.71
N PRO A 261 -4.77 -26.69 11.30
CA PRO A 261 -5.11 -27.07 9.93
C PRO A 261 -6.52 -26.60 9.51
N GLN A 262 -7.51 -26.77 10.39
CA GLN A 262 -8.88 -26.36 10.11
C GLN A 262 -9.02 -24.83 10.03
N LEU A 263 -8.34 -24.09 10.90
CA LEU A 263 -8.34 -22.63 10.88
C LEU A 263 -7.68 -22.08 9.60
N LEU A 264 -6.60 -22.71 9.14
CA LEU A 264 -5.94 -22.38 7.88
C LEU A 264 -6.88 -22.66 6.70
N GLN A 265 -7.53 -23.83 6.65
CA GLN A 265 -8.47 -24.17 5.60
C GLN A 265 -9.65 -23.18 5.55
N VAL A 266 -10.23 -22.83 6.70
CA VAL A 266 -11.30 -21.83 6.79
C VAL A 266 -10.84 -20.46 6.30
N ALA A 267 -9.59 -20.07 6.56
CA ALA A 267 -9.04 -18.82 6.05
C ALA A 267 -8.89 -18.85 4.53
N ILE A 268 -8.49 -19.99 3.96
CA ILE A 268 -8.35 -20.21 2.52
C ILE A 268 -9.73 -20.22 1.84
N ASP A 269 -10.72 -20.90 2.42
CA ASP A 269 -12.05 -21.03 1.82
C ASP A 269 -12.78 -19.67 1.72
N GLN A 270 -12.50 -18.77 2.65
CA GLN A 270 -13.01 -17.39 2.64
C GLN A 270 -12.42 -16.52 1.52
N LEU A 271 -11.43 -17.01 0.75
CA LEU A 271 -10.88 -16.29 -0.38
C LEU A 271 -11.86 -16.25 -1.57
N PRO A 272 -12.04 -15.11 -2.27
CA PRO A 272 -12.85 -15.03 -3.49
C PRO A 272 -12.41 -15.98 -4.61
N GLU A 273 -13.33 -16.78 -5.17
CA GLU A 273 -12.97 -17.81 -6.17
C GLU A 273 -12.39 -17.26 -7.47
N ARG A 274 -12.99 -16.21 -8.05
CA ARG A 274 -12.56 -15.64 -9.34
C ARG A 274 -11.11 -15.17 -9.35
N LYS A 275 -10.59 -14.73 -8.19
CA LYS A 275 -9.27 -14.13 -8.06
C LYS A 275 -8.22 -15.08 -7.49
N TYR A 276 -8.62 -16.15 -6.78
CA TYR A 276 -7.70 -16.98 -5.99
C TYR A 276 -7.85 -18.49 -6.25
N SER A 277 -8.31 -18.86 -7.44
CA SER A 277 -8.49 -20.26 -7.84
C SER A 277 -7.20 -21.08 -7.70
N VAL A 278 -6.04 -20.51 -8.06
CA VAL A 278 -4.72 -21.16 -7.91
C VAL A 278 -4.32 -21.33 -6.44
N VAL A 279 -4.57 -20.32 -5.59
CA VAL A 279 -4.30 -20.39 -4.14
C VAL A 279 -5.13 -21.48 -3.49
N LYS A 280 -6.42 -21.54 -3.80
CA LYS A 280 -7.32 -22.58 -3.29
C LYS A 280 -6.92 -23.98 -3.78
N LEU A 281 -6.46 -24.10 -5.04
CA LEU A 281 -5.98 -25.37 -5.59
C LEU A 281 -4.72 -25.87 -4.87
N MET A 282 -3.83 -24.96 -4.46
CA MET A 282 -2.56 -25.30 -3.82
C MET A 282 -2.64 -25.38 -2.28
N ALA A 283 -3.71 -24.84 -1.69
CA ALA A 283 -3.94 -24.78 -0.24
C ALA A 283 -3.94 -26.15 0.47
N SER A 284 -4.51 -27.17 -0.17
CA SER A 284 -4.54 -28.53 0.40
C SER A 284 -3.13 -29.07 0.59
N THR A 285 -2.23 -28.83 -0.37
CA THR A 285 -0.82 -29.25 -0.32
C THR A 285 -0.06 -28.61 0.84
N LEU A 286 -0.45 -27.40 1.26
CA LEU A 286 0.23 -26.65 2.33
C LEU A 286 -0.23 -27.07 3.72
N THR A 287 -1.49 -27.46 3.84
CA THR A 287 -2.03 -27.98 5.09
C THR A 287 -1.29 -29.26 5.50
N ASP A 288 -0.84 -30.05 4.52
CA ASP A 288 -0.03 -31.25 4.75
C ASP A 288 1.44 -30.94 5.11
N LEU A 289 1.96 -29.77 4.72
CA LEU A 289 3.33 -29.33 5.02
C LEU A 289 3.47 -28.65 6.39
N ILE A 290 2.38 -28.07 6.91
CA ILE A 290 2.36 -27.43 8.23
C ILE A 290 2.07 -28.50 9.28
N ILE A 291 3.15 -29.08 9.82
CA ILE A 291 3.06 -30.05 10.91
C ILE A 291 3.33 -29.30 12.23
N PRO A 292 2.30 -29.02 13.05
CA PRO A 292 2.51 -28.39 14.35
C PRO A 292 3.09 -29.40 15.36
N GLU A 293 4.26 -29.09 15.92
CA GLU A 293 4.86 -29.86 17.01
C GLU A 293 4.55 -29.20 18.36
N VAL A 294 3.93 -29.93 19.29
CA VAL A 294 3.71 -29.42 20.65
C VAL A 294 4.93 -29.72 21.52
N LYS A 295 5.52 -28.68 22.11
CA LYS A 295 6.65 -28.75 23.05
C LYS A 295 6.28 -28.03 24.33
N GLY A 296 5.81 -28.78 25.33
CA GLY A 296 5.26 -28.19 26.55
C GLY A 296 4.01 -27.36 26.24
N ASP A 297 4.03 -26.09 26.64
CA ASP A 297 2.97 -25.10 26.38
C ASP A 297 3.17 -24.31 25.06
N GLN A 298 4.13 -24.71 24.22
CA GLN A 298 4.40 -24.09 22.93
C GLN A 298 4.04 -25.00 21.76
N ILE A 299 3.56 -24.39 20.68
CA ILE A 299 3.35 -25.04 19.38
C ILE A 299 4.42 -24.50 18.44
N VAL A 300 5.26 -25.39 17.91
CA VAL A 300 6.36 -25.04 17.02
C VAL A 300 6.04 -25.55 15.63
N ILE A 301 6.05 -24.64 14.66
CA ILE A 301 5.91 -24.93 13.23
C ILE A 301 7.23 -24.55 12.58
N THR A 302 7.85 -25.48 11.87
CA THR A 302 9.12 -25.24 11.18
C THR A 302 8.99 -25.64 9.71
N LEU A 303 9.39 -24.75 8.82
CA LEU A 303 9.40 -24.96 7.38
C LEU A 303 10.86 -24.86 6.89
N LYS A 304 11.35 -25.93 6.25
CA LYS A 304 12.74 -26.04 5.77
C LYS A 304 12.80 -26.60 4.35
N GLY A 305 13.36 -25.84 3.40
CA GLY A 305 14.05 -26.43 2.24
C GLY A 305 13.58 -26.00 0.84
N LYS A 306 14.45 -26.32 -0.14
CA LYS A 306 14.39 -25.94 -1.57
C LYS A 306 13.48 -26.82 -2.46
N LYS A 307 12.90 -27.93 -1.98
CA LYS A 307 12.09 -28.87 -2.81
C LYS A 307 10.57 -28.64 -2.73
N GLU A 308 10.09 -27.99 -1.68
CA GLU A 308 8.68 -27.58 -1.50
C GLU A 308 8.38 -26.21 -2.16
N LEU A 309 9.30 -25.77 -3.03
CA LEU A 309 9.52 -24.37 -3.34
C LEU A 309 8.61 -23.85 -4.46
N ASP A 310 8.23 -24.63 -5.47
CA ASP A 310 7.38 -24.11 -6.56
C ASP A 310 5.94 -23.82 -6.11
N ALA A 311 5.40 -24.67 -5.21
CA ALA A 311 4.07 -24.47 -4.63
C ALA A 311 4.07 -23.34 -3.60
N SER A 312 5.09 -23.27 -2.72
CA SER A 312 5.20 -22.24 -1.68
C SER A 312 5.54 -20.86 -2.23
N THR A 313 6.33 -20.76 -3.30
CA THR A 313 6.65 -19.48 -3.97
C THR A 313 5.47 -18.93 -4.77
N THR A 314 4.79 -19.77 -5.56
CA THR A 314 3.57 -19.38 -6.28
C THR A 314 2.47 -18.96 -5.31
N LEU A 315 2.34 -19.68 -4.18
CA LEU A 315 1.44 -19.29 -3.10
C LEU A 315 1.88 -17.98 -2.44
N PHE A 316 3.17 -17.81 -2.12
CA PHE A 316 3.67 -16.58 -1.52
C PHE A 316 3.39 -15.38 -2.42
N ALA A 317 3.63 -15.50 -3.73
CA ALA A 317 3.27 -14.48 -4.71
C ALA A 317 1.76 -14.18 -4.67
N SER A 318 0.92 -15.20 -4.82
CA SER A 318 -0.54 -15.06 -4.88
C SER A 318 -1.15 -14.55 -3.56
N LEU A 319 -0.59 -14.94 -2.41
CA LEU A 319 -0.98 -14.42 -1.11
C LEU A 319 -0.51 -12.98 -0.97
N SER A 320 0.72 -12.66 -1.35
CA SER A 320 1.26 -11.29 -1.27
C SER A 320 0.38 -10.30 -2.02
N GLU A 321 -0.10 -10.64 -3.21
CA GLU A 321 -1.06 -9.82 -3.98
C GLU A 321 -2.29 -9.41 -3.16
N GLN A 322 -2.82 -10.27 -2.28
CA GLN A 322 -3.98 -9.97 -1.43
C GLN A 322 -3.75 -8.81 -0.47
N TRP A 323 -2.51 -8.67 0.00
CA TRP A 323 -2.11 -7.71 1.02
C TRP A 323 -1.66 -6.40 0.41
N VAL A 324 -0.97 -6.52 -0.72
CA VAL A 324 -0.33 -5.45 -1.45
C VAL A 324 -1.37 -4.63 -2.21
N GLU A 325 -2.30 -5.30 -2.90
CA GLU A 325 -3.25 -4.65 -3.81
C GLU A 325 -4.16 -3.63 -3.11
N PRO A 326 -4.81 -3.90 -1.95
CA PRO A 326 -5.65 -2.89 -1.29
C PRO A 326 -4.88 -1.64 -0.86
N ILE A 327 -3.61 -1.79 -0.49
CA ILE A 327 -2.72 -0.66 -0.18
C ILE A 327 -2.48 0.14 -1.46
N PHE A 328 -2.20 -0.54 -2.57
CA PHE A 328 -1.92 0.13 -3.84
C PHE A 328 -3.13 0.89 -4.34
N GLN A 329 -4.28 0.24 -4.30
CA GLN A 329 -5.56 0.82 -4.62
C GLN A 329 -5.79 2.09 -3.81
N ARG A 330 -5.55 2.04 -2.50
CA ARG A 330 -5.73 3.21 -1.64
C ARG A 330 -4.77 4.35 -1.98
N VAL A 331 -3.48 4.08 -2.15
CA VAL A 331 -2.49 5.10 -2.54
C VAL A 331 -2.86 5.75 -3.86
N MET A 332 -3.27 4.94 -4.85
CA MET A 332 -3.68 5.42 -6.16
C MET A 332 -4.96 6.26 -6.09
N MET A 333 -5.97 5.81 -5.34
CA MET A 333 -7.18 6.59 -5.08
C MET A 333 -6.87 7.93 -4.39
N ASP A 334 -5.95 7.95 -3.43
CA ASP A 334 -5.56 9.17 -2.73
C ASP A 334 -4.85 10.14 -3.68
N ARG A 335 -4.03 9.67 -4.63
CA ARG A 335 -3.44 10.51 -5.69
C ARG A 335 -4.51 11.09 -6.62
N PHE A 336 -5.46 10.28 -7.08
CA PHE A 336 -6.58 10.73 -7.91
C PHE A 336 -7.40 11.82 -7.19
N LYS A 337 -7.73 11.60 -5.90
CA LYS A 337 -8.44 12.59 -5.08
C LYS A 337 -7.65 13.88 -4.91
N ARG A 338 -6.34 13.79 -4.67
CA ARG A 338 -5.47 14.97 -4.57
C ARG A 338 -5.43 15.77 -5.87
N LEU A 339 -5.37 15.09 -7.02
CA LEU A 339 -5.45 15.75 -8.33
C LEU A 339 -6.83 16.36 -8.58
N GLY A 340 -7.92 15.64 -8.29
CA GLY A 340 -9.28 16.17 -8.38
C GLY A 340 -9.47 17.42 -7.52
N LEU A 341 -8.97 17.41 -6.27
CA LEU A 341 -8.98 18.58 -5.41
C LEU A 341 -8.15 19.75 -5.98
N ALA A 342 -6.98 19.47 -6.54
CA ALA A 342 -6.14 20.48 -7.18
C ALA A 342 -6.84 21.11 -8.41
N LEU A 343 -7.58 20.32 -9.20
CA LEU A 343 -8.40 20.80 -10.31
C LEU A 343 -9.55 21.69 -9.84
N HIS A 344 -10.22 21.35 -8.74
CA HIS A 344 -11.23 22.24 -8.14
C HIS A 344 -10.63 23.53 -7.58
N ASN A 345 -9.43 23.47 -6.99
CA ASN A 345 -8.74 24.69 -6.54
C ASN A 345 -8.35 25.57 -7.73
N TYR A 346 -7.93 24.97 -8.85
CA TYR A 346 -7.71 25.68 -10.12
C TYR A 346 -9.00 26.33 -10.60
N GLU A 347 -10.11 25.59 -10.67
CA GLU A 347 -11.41 26.12 -11.09
C GLU A 347 -11.87 27.27 -10.18
N SER A 348 -11.70 27.15 -8.87
CA SER A 348 -12.04 28.20 -7.92
C SER A 348 -11.25 29.49 -8.17
N ALA A 349 -9.96 29.37 -8.51
CA ALA A 349 -9.07 30.49 -8.81
C ALA A 349 -9.31 31.14 -10.19
N PHE A 350 -9.54 30.32 -11.22
CA PHE A 350 -9.60 30.77 -12.63
C PHE A 350 -11.01 30.78 -13.24
N LYS A 351 -12.02 30.30 -12.50
CA LYS A 351 -13.43 30.14 -12.90
C LYS A 351 -13.67 29.19 -14.07
N CYS A 352 -12.69 28.33 -14.36
CA CYS A 352 -12.77 27.22 -15.29
C CYS A 352 -11.72 26.17 -14.94
N PHE A 353 -11.98 24.90 -15.29
CA PHE A 353 -10.98 23.85 -15.33
C PHE A 353 -9.93 24.13 -16.42
N PRO A 354 -8.70 23.63 -16.28
CA PRO A 354 -7.64 23.87 -17.25
C PRO A 354 -7.96 23.15 -18.59
N PRO A 355 -7.65 23.76 -19.74
CA PRO A 355 -7.69 23.08 -21.04
C PRO A 355 -6.56 22.05 -21.16
N ALA A 356 -6.66 21.14 -22.14
CA ALA A 356 -5.64 20.13 -22.44
C ALA A 356 -4.25 20.75 -22.67
N ARG A 357 -4.28 21.89 -23.38
CA ARG A 357 -3.16 22.79 -23.61
C ARG A 357 -3.65 24.23 -23.49
N ARG A 358 -2.82 25.13 -22.97
CA ARG A 358 -3.15 26.55 -23.01
C ARG A 358 -2.79 27.11 -24.38
N VAL A 359 -3.78 27.27 -25.26
CA VAL A 359 -3.61 28.01 -26.51
C VAL A 359 -3.53 29.50 -26.17
N GLY A 360 -2.33 30.08 -26.21
CA GLY A 360 -2.19 31.52 -26.30
C GLY A 360 -2.67 31.98 -27.69
N ASN A 361 -3.28 33.16 -27.77
CA ASN A 361 -3.90 33.70 -28.99
C ASN A 361 -2.92 34.01 -30.16
N GLU A 362 -1.69 33.49 -30.14
CA GLU A 362 -0.68 33.64 -31.18
C GLU A 362 0.06 32.30 -31.32
N GLU A 363 0.16 31.78 -32.54
CA GLU A 363 0.90 30.55 -32.86
C GLU A 363 2.30 30.60 -32.24
N GLY A 364 2.61 29.65 -31.35
CA GLY A 364 3.96 29.48 -30.80
C GLY A 364 4.16 29.77 -29.31
N ARG A 365 3.13 29.80 -28.46
CA ARG A 365 3.32 29.79 -26.99
C ARG A 365 2.79 28.51 -26.33
N GLY A 366 3.71 27.79 -25.67
CA GLY A 366 3.45 26.97 -24.48
C GLY A 366 2.54 25.75 -24.61
N ASN A 367 2.85 24.78 -25.48
CA ASN A 367 2.10 23.52 -25.59
C ASN A 367 2.35 22.59 -24.38
N LEU A 368 2.03 23.06 -23.16
CA LEU A 368 2.18 22.35 -21.89
C LEU A 368 0.86 21.70 -21.47
N SER A 369 0.97 20.55 -20.80
CA SER A 369 -0.18 19.81 -20.27
C SER A 369 -0.97 20.58 -19.21
N TRP A 370 -2.27 20.31 -19.10
CA TRP A 370 -3.07 20.65 -17.91
C TRP A 370 -2.41 20.20 -16.60
N ARG A 371 -1.65 19.09 -16.62
CA ARG A 371 -0.85 18.57 -15.50
C ARG A 371 0.23 19.56 -15.05
N VAL A 372 0.80 20.35 -15.96
CA VAL A 372 1.75 21.43 -15.60
C VAL A 372 0.98 22.61 -15.00
N HIS A 373 -0.16 22.99 -15.58
CA HIS A 373 -0.95 24.13 -15.11
C HIS A 373 -1.58 23.96 -13.73
N VAL A 374 -1.83 22.71 -13.29
CA VAL A 374 -2.39 22.43 -11.97
C VAL A 374 -1.31 22.36 -10.86
N LEU A 375 -0.01 22.33 -11.21
CA LEU A 375 1.09 22.22 -10.25
C LEU A 375 1.03 23.19 -9.05
N PRO A 376 0.67 24.49 -9.21
CA PRO A 376 0.61 25.42 -8.08
C PRO A 376 -0.38 25.01 -6.98
N PHE A 377 -1.36 24.16 -7.32
CA PHE A 377 -2.39 23.68 -6.40
C PHE A 377 -2.03 22.36 -5.72
N LEU A 378 -0.83 21.82 -5.97
CA LEU A 378 -0.32 20.57 -5.37
C LEU A 378 0.59 20.78 -4.15
N GLY A 379 0.69 22.01 -3.64
CA GLY A 379 1.51 22.37 -2.49
C GLY A 379 2.75 23.18 -2.87
N LYS A 380 3.65 23.38 -1.90
CA LYS A 380 4.80 24.27 -2.03
C LYS A 380 5.79 23.79 -3.09
N GLU A 381 6.02 22.49 -3.16
CA GLU A 381 6.90 21.83 -4.13
C GLU A 381 6.36 22.01 -5.55
N GLY A 382 5.04 21.89 -5.72
CA GLY A 382 4.37 22.13 -6.99
C GLY A 382 4.52 23.58 -7.48
N VAL A 383 4.37 24.57 -6.59
CA VAL A 383 4.60 25.99 -6.90
C VAL A 383 6.05 26.23 -7.35
N GLN A 384 7.03 25.67 -6.62
CA GLN A 384 8.45 25.81 -6.95
C GLN A 384 8.81 25.16 -8.28
N LEU A 385 8.21 24.00 -8.59
CA LEU A 385 8.41 23.34 -9.87
C LEU A 385 7.75 24.11 -11.01
N TYR A 386 6.54 24.64 -10.80
CA TYR A 386 5.84 25.44 -11.81
C TYR A 386 6.64 26.69 -12.22
N GLN A 387 7.30 27.35 -11.27
CA GLN A 387 8.15 28.52 -11.53
C GLN A 387 9.40 28.22 -12.37
N GLN A 388 9.79 26.94 -12.48
CA GLN A 388 10.94 26.54 -13.31
C GLN A 388 10.57 26.36 -14.78
N PHE A 389 9.29 26.22 -15.13
CA PHE A 389 8.86 26.03 -16.52
C PHE A 389 8.90 27.35 -17.31
N HIS A 390 9.38 27.27 -18.54
CA HIS A 390 9.16 28.31 -19.54
C HIS A 390 7.77 28.08 -20.17
N LEU A 391 6.80 28.85 -19.68
CA LEU A 391 5.37 28.67 -20.04
C LEU A 391 5.04 29.10 -21.47
N ASP A 392 5.94 29.81 -22.12
CA ASP A 392 5.89 30.22 -23.52
C ASP A 392 6.58 29.21 -24.45
N GLU A 393 7.32 28.24 -23.93
CA GLU A 393 7.98 27.19 -24.70
C GLU A 393 7.18 25.88 -24.71
N PRO A 394 7.28 25.04 -25.76
CA PRO A 394 6.63 23.74 -25.77
C PRO A 394 7.22 22.80 -24.70
N TRP A 395 6.49 21.73 -24.40
CA TRP A 395 6.86 20.74 -23.38
C TRP A 395 8.20 20.02 -23.67
N ASP A 396 8.57 19.92 -24.95
CA ASP A 396 9.77 19.26 -25.48
C ASP A 396 10.88 20.23 -25.87
N SER A 397 10.78 21.50 -25.46
CA SER A 397 11.90 22.45 -25.55
C SER A 397 13.11 21.96 -24.73
N GLU A 398 14.31 22.37 -25.14
CA GLU A 398 15.56 21.99 -24.48
C GLU A 398 15.52 22.29 -22.97
N HIS A 399 14.92 23.42 -22.56
CA HIS A 399 14.75 23.79 -21.16
C HIS A 399 13.69 22.94 -20.43
N ASN A 400 12.44 22.91 -20.93
CA ASN A 400 11.35 22.22 -20.23
C ASN A 400 11.55 20.71 -20.16
N LEU A 401 12.24 20.11 -21.14
CA LEU A 401 12.54 18.68 -21.15
C LEU A 401 13.43 18.27 -19.97
N THR A 402 14.30 19.16 -19.46
CA THR A 402 15.11 18.90 -18.24
C THR A 402 14.25 18.70 -16.98
N LEU A 403 13.00 19.18 -16.99
CA LEU A 403 12.07 19.08 -15.86
C LEU A 403 11.24 17.78 -15.91
N LEU A 404 11.35 16.99 -16.98
CA LEU A 404 10.59 15.74 -17.14
C LEU A 404 10.88 14.75 -16.00
N GLU A 405 12.13 14.64 -15.58
CA GLU A 405 12.58 13.77 -14.49
C GLU A 405 12.06 14.22 -13.11
N LYS A 406 11.62 15.48 -12.98
CA LYS A 406 11.09 16.05 -11.73
C LYS A 406 9.57 15.81 -11.57
N MET A 407 9.05 14.75 -12.18
CA MET A 407 7.62 14.40 -12.12
C MET A 407 7.15 14.27 -10.66
N PRO A 408 6.15 15.06 -10.22
CA PRO A 408 5.54 14.88 -8.92
C PRO A 408 4.95 13.48 -8.73
N ASP A 409 5.11 12.91 -7.53
CA ASP A 409 4.64 11.55 -7.20
C ASP A 409 3.12 11.38 -7.40
N VAL A 410 2.35 12.48 -7.31
CA VAL A 410 0.90 12.44 -7.55
C VAL A 410 0.52 12.03 -8.98
N TYR A 411 1.42 12.19 -9.97
CA TYR A 411 1.21 11.71 -11.34
C TYR A 411 1.71 10.28 -11.58
N SER A 412 2.35 9.68 -10.58
CA SER A 412 2.87 8.32 -10.70
C SER A 412 1.72 7.33 -10.70
N SER A 413 1.71 6.49 -11.73
CA SER A 413 0.78 5.37 -11.89
C SER A 413 1.13 4.14 -11.06
N HIS A 414 2.11 4.26 -10.17
CA HIS A 414 2.64 3.16 -9.37
C HIS A 414 2.56 3.54 -7.90
N ALA A 415 1.70 2.86 -7.15
CA ALA A 415 1.58 3.06 -5.71
C ALA A 415 2.93 2.96 -4.99
N ILE A 416 3.83 2.12 -5.52
CA ILE A 416 5.20 1.97 -5.06
C ILE A 416 6.11 1.85 -6.29
N LYS A 417 7.23 2.59 -6.27
CA LYS A 417 8.27 2.50 -7.31
C LYS A 417 8.83 1.09 -7.47
N LEU A 418 8.95 0.28 -6.41
CA LEU A 418 9.39 -1.13 -6.45
C LEU A 418 8.63 -1.95 -7.49
N PHE A 419 7.31 -1.74 -7.56
CA PHE A 419 6.38 -2.50 -8.37
C PHE A 419 5.97 -1.74 -9.64
N ALA A 420 6.68 -0.66 -10.01
CA ALA A 420 6.44 0.00 -11.28
C ALA A 420 6.90 -0.95 -12.41
N PRO A 421 6.01 -1.46 -13.27
CA PRO A 421 6.45 -2.25 -14.41
C PRO A 421 7.48 -1.48 -15.23
N GLY A 422 8.52 -2.16 -15.70
CA GLY A 422 9.54 -1.59 -16.58
C GLY A 422 8.99 -1.05 -17.91
N THR A 423 7.71 -1.27 -18.17
CA THR A 423 6.98 -0.82 -19.36
C THR A 423 6.65 0.67 -19.38
N VAL A 424 6.71 1.39 -18.25
CA VAL A 424 6.45 2.84 -18.20
C VAL A 424 7.77 3.61 -18.00
N PRO A 425 8.21 4.43 -18.96
CA PRO A 425 9.46 5.18 -18.82
C PRO A 425 9.41 6.20 -17.68
N ALA A 426 10.57 6.58 -17.16
CA ALA A 426 10.68 7.65 -16.16
C ALA A 426 10.06 8.96 -16.71
N GLY A 427 9.42 9.73 -15.83
CA GLY A 427 8.71 10.95 -16.22
C GLY A 427 7.44 10.72 -17.06
N HIS A 428 6.96 9.49 -17.22
CA HIS A 428 5.69 9.22 -17.88
C HIS A 428 4.56 8.97 -16.88
N THR A 429 3.36 9.40 -17.24
CA THR A 429 2.14 9.19 -16.48
C THR A 429 1.13 8.39 -17.28
N ARG A 430 0.30 7.62 -16.57
CA ARG A 430 -0.86 6.90 -17.11
C ARG A 430 -2.18 7.62 -16.78
N PHE A 431 -2.14 8.83 -16.23
CA PHE A 431 -3.33 9.58 -15.85
C PHE A 431 -3.68 10.58 -16.94
N LEU A 432 -4.57 10.14 -17.83
CA LEU A 432 -4.90 10.87 -19.05
C LEU A 432 -6.38 11.26 -19.06
N ALA A 433 -6.66 12.48 -19.53
CA ALA A 433 -8.02 12.90 -19.81
C ALA A 433 -8.52 12.23 -21.10
N PRO A 434 -9.81 11.90 -21.24
CA PRO A 434 -10.37 11.57 -22.56
C PRO A 434 -10.14 12.76 -23.50
N ALA A 435 -9.59 12.55 -24.69
CA ALA A 435 -9.35 13.64 -25.62
C ALA A 435 -10.64 14.04 -26.36
N GLY A 436 -10.81 15.34 -26.64
CA GLY A 436 -11.89 15.84 -27.49
C GLY A 436 -12.68 17.00 -26.88
N PRO A 437 -13.51 17.67 -27.70
CA PRO A 437 -14.16 18.94 -27.34
C PRO A 437 -15.22 18.82 -26.23
N GLY A 438 -15.79 17.64 -26.01
CA GLY A 438 -16.73 17.40 -24.91
C GLY A 438 -16.07 16.94 -23.61
N SER A 439 -14.75 16.75 -23.59
CA SER A 439 -14.00 16.43 -22.37
C SER A 439 -13.66 17.70 -21.60
N ILE A 440 -13.72 17.61 -20.26
CA ILE A 440 -13.44 18.75 -19.37
C ILE A 440 -11.97 19.20 -19.48
N LEU A 441 -11.05 18.23 -19.52
CA LEU A 441 -9.60 18.48 -19.53
C LEU A 441 -8.97 18.20 -20.89
N GLY A 442 -9.63 17.42 -21.76
CA GLY A 442 -9.10 17.01 -23.06
C GLY A 442 -9.46 17.94 -24.23
N GLY A 443 -10.17 19.03 -23.95
CA GLY A 443 -10.54 20.07 -24.93
C GLY A 443 -9.51 21.21 -25.03
N GLU A 444 -9.63 22.03 -26.07
CA GLU A 444 -8.71 23.18 -26.30
C GLU A 444 -9.04 24.41 -25.45
N GLU A 445 -10.25 24.48 -24.88
CA GLU A 445 -10.74 25.60 -24.08
C GLU A 445 -10.94 25.20 -22.61
N GLY A 446 -10.76 26.16 -21.70
CA GLY A 446 -11.06 25.97 -20.29
C GLY A 446 -12.57 25.83 -20.06
N VAL A 447 -12.98 24.79 -19.34
CA VAL A 447 -14.39 24.47 -19.11
C VAL A 447 -14.87 25.03 -17.77
N ARG A 448 -15.91 25.87 -17.78
CA ARG A 448 -16.57 26.31 -16.53
C ARG A 448 -17.36 25.15 -15.94
N ILE A 449 -17.36 25.00 -14.62
CA ILE A 449 -18.12 23.94 -13.95
C ILE A 449 -19.61 23.93 -14.34
N GLY A 450 -20.22 25.10 -14.55
CA GLY A 450 -21.61 25.22 -15.00
C GLY A 450 -21.90 24.77 -16.44
N ARG A 451 -20.87 24.40 -17.23
CA ARG A 451 -21.04 23.76 -18.56
C ARG A 451 -21.13 22.24 -18.49
N VAL A 452 -20.85 21.64 -17.32
CA VAL A 452 -20.98 20.19 -17.09
C VAL A 452 -22.44 19.88 -16.75
N VAL A 453 -23.30 19.92 -17.77
CA VAL A 453 -24.77 19.86 -17.60
C VAL A 453 -25.29 18.44 -17.38
N ASP A 454 -24.52 17.42 -17.75
CA ASP A 454 -24.87 16.01 -17.49
C ASP A 454 -24.60 15.61 -16.03
N GLY A 455 -23.96 16.52 -15.27
CA GLY A 455 -23.68 16.41 -13.84
C GLY A 455 -22.23 16.01 -13.56
N THR A 456 -21.63 16.66 -12.58
CA THR A 456 -20.21 16.44 -12.22
C THR A 456 -19.93 15.02 -11.70
N SER A 457 -20.94 14.33 -11.18
CA SER A 457 -20.84 12.92 -10.76
C SER A 457 -20.99 11.92 -11.92
N ASN A 458 -21.29 12.39 -13.13
CA ASN A 458 -21.49 11.59 -14.34
C ASN A 458 -20.50 11.92 -15.46
N THR A 459 -19.54 12.81 -15.21
CA THR A 459 -18.52 13.21 -16.19
C THR A 459 -17.13 13.01 -15.59
N LEU A 460 -16.22 12.47 -16.37
CA LEU A 460 -14.84 12.20 -15.97
C LEU A 460 -13.93 13.41 -16.16
N PHE A 461 -12.97 13.57 -15.24
CA PHE A 461 -11.77 14.38 -15.46
C PHE A 461 -10.71 13.59 -16.22
N PHE A 462 -10.31 12.42 -15.70
CA PHE A 462 -9.23 11.60 -16.25
C PHE A 462 -9.31 10.15 -15.78
N VAL A 463 -8.59 9.26 -16.46
CA VAL A 463 -8.57 7.80 -16.24
C VAL A 463 -7.14 7.27 -16.12
N GLU A 464 -6.98 6.10 -15.50
CA GLU A 464 -5.76 5.29 -15.55
C GLU A 464 -5.73 4.45 -16.84
N VAL A 465 -4.81 4.76 -17.77
CA VAL A 465 -4.63 4.00 -19.03
C VAL A 465 -3.60 2.88 -18.89
N SER A 466 -3.46 2.02 -19.90
CA SER A 466 -2.44 0.97 -19.95
C SER A 466 -1.02 1.54 -20.02
N PRO A 467 0.01 0.78 -19.61
CA PRO A 467 1.40 1.23 -19.73
C PRO A 467 1.82 1.66 -21.14
N GLN A 468 1.27 1.03 -22.18
CA GLN A 468 1.61 1.32 -23.58
C GLN A 468 1.11 2.69 -24.04
N LEU A 469 0.11 3.25 -23.35
CA LEU A 469 -0.45 4.56 -23.63
C LEU A 469 0.14 5.65 -22.74
N ALA A 470 1.13 5.34 -21.89
CA ALA A 470 1.75 6.33 -21.01
C ALA A 470 2.46 7.43 -21.81
N VAL A 471 2.37 8.67 -21.35
CA VAL A 471 2.96 9.85 -22.03
C VAL A 471 3.82 10.65 -21.05
N PRO A 472 4.80 11.45 -21.54
CA PRO A 472 5.52 12.40 -20.70
C PRO A 472 4.53 13.29 -19.93
N TRP A 473 4.66 13.41 -18.61
CA TRP A 473 3.65 14.12 -17.79
C TRP A 473 3.51 15.60 -18.15
N THR A 474 4.55 16.20 -18.72
CA THR A 474 4.59 17.58 -19.22
C THR A 474 3.89 17.76 -20.58
N SER A 475 3.74 16.67 -21.34
CA SER A 475 3.12 16.66 -22.67
C SER A 475 1.59 16.78 -22.57
N PRO A 476 0.95 17.59 -23.43
CA PRO A 476 -0.51 17.73 -23.49
C PRO A 476 -1.21 16.56 -24.19
N ALA A 477 -0.46 15.53 -24.60
CA ALA A 477 -1.06 14.30 -25.11
C ALA A 477 -1.94 13.64 -24.03
N ASP A 478 -3.10 13.17 -24.44
CA ASP A 478 -4.13 12.60 -23.58
C ASP A 478 -4.79 11.40 -24.26
N TYR A 479 -5.76 10.75 -23.61
CA TYR A 479 -6.32 9.47 -24.02
C TYR A 479 -7.18 9.62 -25.28
N GLN A 480 -6.59 9.27 -26.42
CA GLN A 480 -7.30 9.12 -27.69
C GLN A 480 -8.09 7.81 -27.65
N TYR A 481 -9.39 7.88 -27.88
CA TYR A 481 -10.28 6.71 -27.87
C TYR A 481 -11.09 6.62 -29.16
N ASP A 482 -11.38 5.40 -29.58
CA ASP A 482 -12.37 5.12 -30.63
C ASP A 482 -13.75 5.02 -29.96
N PRO A 483 -14.76 5.81 -30.33
CA PRO A 483 -16.12 5.66 -29.78
C PRO A 483 -16.72 4.25 -29.97
N ALA A 484 -16.23 3.46 -30.94
CA ALA A 484 -16.65 2.07 -31.12
C ALA A 484 -15.98 1.09 -30.12
N ASP A 485 -14.79 1.42 -29.63
CA ASP A 485 -14.08 0.69 -28.56
C ASP A 485 -13.42 1.67 -27.57
N PRO A 486 -14.24 2.39 -26.78
CA PRO A 486 -13.76 3.45 -25.89
C PRO A 486 -13.00 2.93 -24.67
N ALA A 487 -12.96 1.61 -24.48
CA ALA A 487 -12.23 0.95 -23.41
C ALA A 487 -10.86 0.41 -23.86
N ALA A 488 -10.49 0.61 -25.14
CA ALA A 488 -9.21 0.17 -25.68
C ALA A 488 -8.03 0.77 -24.90
N GLY A 489 -7.23 -0.08 -24.26
CA GLY A 489 -6.12 0.37 -23.41
C GLY A 489 -6.54 0.82 -22.01
N LEU A 490 -7.76 0.55 -21.57
CA LEU A 490 -8.19 0.64 -20.16
C LEU A 490 -8.30 -0.76 -19.55
N GLY A 491 -8.55 -0.83 -18.23
CA GLY A 491 -8.86 -2.09 -17.55
C GLY A 491 -7.66 -2.98 -17.26
N THR A 492 -6.46 -2.43 -17.09
CA THR A 492 -5.23 -3.23 -16.90
C THR A 492 -5.01 -3.75 -15.48
N ARG A 493 -6.02 -3.66 -14.62
CA ARG A 493 -5.95 -4.14 -13.24
C ARG A 493 -6.35 -5.61 -13.17
N SER A 494 -6.01 -6.27 -12.05
CA SER A 494 -6.30 -7.69 -11.82
C SER A 494 -7.79 -8.06 -11.88
N ASP A 495 -8.68 -7.09 -11.66
CA ASP A 495 -10.13 -7.23 -11.74
C ASP A 495 -10.71 -6.69 -13.05
N GLU A 496 -9.85 -6.43 -14.04
CA GLU A 496 -10.19 -5.83 -15.34
C GLU A 496 -10.86 -4.45 -15.22
N SER A 497 -10.74 -3.77 -14.07
CA SER A 497 -11.22 -2.40 -13.88
C SER A 497 -10.12 -1.36 -14.17
N PHE A 498 -10.51 -0.09 -14.29
CA PHE A 498 -9.60 1.05 -14.28
C PHE A 498 -10.05 2.09 -13.25
N LEU A 499 -9.09 2.87 -12.75
CA LEU A 499 -9.38 4.01 -11.89
C LEU A 499 -9.81 5.21 -12.72
N ALA A 500 -10.85 5.90 -12.26
CA ALA A 500 -11.43 7.04 -12.94
C ALA A 500 -11.73 8.15 -11.92
N ALA A 501 -11.31 9.38 -12.21
CA ALA A 501 -11.63 10.57 -11.42
C ALA A 501 -12.85 11.27 -12.02
N MET A 502 -13.92 11.43 -11.24
CA MET A 502 -15.11 12.16 -11.64
C MET A 502 -14.92 13.66 -11.45
N ALA A 503 -15.73 14.46 -12.15
CA ALA A 503 -15.69 15.91 -12.11
C ALA A 503 -16.14 16.52 -10.78
N ASP A 504 -16.71 15.72 -9.88
CA ASP A 504 -17.04 16.09 -8.49
C ASP A 504 -15.92 15.75 -7.48
N GLY A 505 -14.80 15.19 -7.95
CA GLY A 505 -13.66 14.79 -7.14
C GLY A 505 -13.77 13.39 -6.51
N SER A 506 -14.87 12.67 -6.73
CA SER A 506 -14.98 11.25 -6.39
C SER A 506 -14.11 10.39 -7.32
N VAL A 507 -13.75 9.19 -6.85
CA VAL A 507 -12.87 8.27 -7.58
C VAL A 507 -13.48 6.89 -7.55
N HIS A 508 -13.58 6.27 -8.71
CA HIS A 508 -14.27 5.00 -8.90
C HIS A 508 -13.43 3.98 -9.65
N HIS A 509 -13.69 2.71 -9.34
CA HIS A 509 -13.31 1.58 -10.16
C HIS A 509 -14.39 1.36 -11.20
N ILE A 510 -14.07 1.60 -12.47
CA ILE A 510 -14.98 1.35 -13.58
C ILE A 510 -14.56 0.04 -14.25
N PRO A 511 -15.47 -0.93 -14.39
CA PRO A 511 -15.14 -2.18 -15.06
C PRO A 511 -14.95 -1.95 -16.57
N ARG A 512 -14.00 -2.66 -17.19
CA ARG A 512 -13.71 -2.51 -18.62
C ARG A 512 -14.88 -2.92 -19.53
N ASP A 513 -15.74 -3.82 -19.07
CA ASP A 513 -16.88 -4.35 -19.82
C ASP A 513 -18.12 -3.43 -19.79
N LEU A 514 -17.99 -2.21 -19.26
CA LEU A 514 -19.02 -1.19 -19.35
C LEU A 514 -19.43 -0.97 -20.82
N PRO A 515 -20.73 -0.89 -21.15
CA PRO A 515 -21.16 -0.67 -22.53
C PRO A 515 -20.50 0.56 -23.15
N ALA A 516 -20.00 0.44 -24.39
CA ALA A 516 -19.25 1.50 -25.06
C ALA A 516 -19.98 2.87 -25.02
N ALA A 517 -21.29 2.87 -25.28
CA ALA A 517 -22.10 4.08 -25.22
C ALA A 517 -22.09 4.73 -23.82
N ALA A 518 -22.18 3.94 -22.75
CA ALA A 518 -22.13 4.45 -21.37
C ALA A 518 -20.75 5.04 -21.04
N LEU A 519 -19.67 4.38 -21.47
CA LEU A 519 -18.31 4.89 -21.27
C LEU A 519 -18.06 6.19 -22.05
N VAL A 520 -18.52 6.27 -23.30
CA VAL A 520 -18.43 7.51 -24.09
C VAL A 520 -19.19 8.64 -23.41
N SER A 521 -20.39 8.39 -22.87
CA SER A 521 -21.14 9.42 -22.15
C SER A 521 -20.41 9.91 -20.89
N LEU A 522 -19.67 9.05 -20.18
CA LEU A 522 -18.80 9.50 -19.07
C LEU A 522 -17.67 10.43 -19.54
N PHE A 523 -17.25 10.35 -20.81
CA PHE A 523 -16.21 11.23 -21.38
C PHE A 523 -16.76 12.59 -21.86
N GLN A 524 -18.07 12.75 -21.94
CA GLN A 524 -18.74 13.96 -22.44
C GLN A 524 -19.36 14.74 -21.27
N MET A 525 -19.24 16.07 -21.30
CA MET A 525 -19.76 16.96 -20.25
C MET A 525 -21.21 17.44 -20.47
N ASN A 526 -21.71 17.30 -21.70
CA ASN A 526 -22.98 17.90 -22.13
C ASN A 526 -23.66 17.19 -23.33
N ASP A 527 -23.56 15.86 -23.41
CA ASP A 527 -24.23 15.06 -24.44
C ASP A 527 -25.72 14.79 -24.13
N GLY A 528 -26.17 15.05 -22.91
CA GLY A 528 -27.55 14.87 -22.45
C GLY A 528 -27.94 13.43 -22.13
N ASN A 529 -26.98 12.49 -22.14
CA ASN A 529 -27.22 11.08 -21.87
C ASN A 529 -27.07 10.77 -20.38
N SER A 530 -28.01 10.02 -19.81
CA SER A 530 -27.90 9.51 -18.45
C SER A 530 -27.02 8.26 -18.42
N VAL A 531 -25.99 8.25 -17.56
CA VAL A 531 -25.17 7.07 -17.33
C VAL A 531 -25.67 6.32 -16.09
N THR A 532 -26.10 5.07 -16.26
CA THR A 532 -26.31 4.11 -15.15
C THR A 532 -25.18 3.09 -15.23
N TRP A 533 -24.34 3.05 -14.21
CA TRP A 533 -23.18 2.18 -14.11
C TRP A 533 -23.08 1.57 -12.71
#